data_AF-F7M8S7-F1
#
_entry.id   AF-F7M8S7-F1
#
_cell.length_a   1.000
_cell.length_b   1.000
_cell.length_c   1.000
_cell.angle_alpha   90.00
_cell.angle_beta   90.00
_cell.angle_gamma   90.00
#
_symmetry.space_group_name_H-M   'P 1'
#
loop_
_entity.id
_entity.type
_entity.pdbx_description
1 polymer ?
#
loop_
_entity_poly.entity_id
_entity_poly.type
_entity_poly.pdbx_seq_one_letter_code
_entity_poly.pdbx_strand_id
1 'polypeptide(L)'
;MLGMETITNKEVNVRLDNEKGTLCLTGLLAGTMVFLYDSQGELRGKHKFALPSLTMEIPQPGTYVLVMSHPNCQPEVRRITYLGI
;
A
#
# COMPACT_ATOMS: atom_id res chain seq x y z
N MET A 1 -10.18 -0.17 -33.43
CA MET A 1 -10.63 -0.66 -32.09
C MET A 1 -9.57 -0.17 -31.11
N LEU A 2 -9.82 0.93 -30.40
CA LEU A 2 -8.94 1.38 -29.31
C LEU A 2 -9.04 0.31 -28.22
N GLY A 3 -7.98 -0.45 -28.03
CA GLY A 3 -7.93 -1.53 -27.03
C GLY A 3 -8.17 -0.93 -25.65
N MET A 4 -9.05 -1.56 -24.86
CA MET A 4 -9.17 -1.24 -23.44
C MET A 4 -7.86 -1.64 -22.77
N GLU A 5 -6.97 -0.68 -22.54
CA GLU A 5 -5.81 -0.90 -21.69
C GLU A 5 -6.31 -1.21 -20.29
N THR A 6 -6.06 -2.44 -19.85
CA THR A 6 -6.37 -2.82 -18.47
C THR A 6 -5.31 -2.18 -17.60
N ILE A 7 -5.61 -1.01 -17.04
CA ILE A 7 -4.73 -0.36 -16.08
C ILE A 7 -4.77 -1.21 -14.81
N THR A 8 -3.64 -1.75 -14.36
CA THR A 8 -3.56 -2.59 -13.17
C THR A 8 -2.54 -2.01 -12.19
N ASN A 9 -2.77 -2.17 -10.89
CA ASN A 9 -1.78 -1.85 -9.85
C ASN A 9 -0.72 -2.96 -9.68
N LYS A 10 -0.65 -3.97 -10.58
CA LYS A 10 0.26 -5.13 -10.44
C LYS A 10 1.74 -4.76 -10.33
N GLU A 11 2.14 -3.60 -10.84
CA GLU A 11 3.53 -3.11 -10.77
C GLU A 11 3.85 -2.39 -9.45
N VAL A 12 2.93 -2.39 -8.46
CA VAL A 12 3.19 -1.71 -7.19
C VAL A 12 4.42 -2.30 -6.49
N ASN A 13 5.36 -1.40 -6.20
CA ASN A 13 6.53 -1.71 -5.38
C ASN A 13 6.21 -1.28 -3.95
N VAL A 14 6.28 -2.22 -3.02
CA VAL A 14 6.11 -1.95 -1.59
C VAL A 14 7.42 -2.26 -0.90
N ARG A 15 8.02 -1.24 -0.29
CA ARG A 15 9.28 -1.35 0.46
C ARG A 15 9.01 -1.04 1.92
N LEU A 16 9.56 -1.87 2.81
CA LEU A 16 9.53 -1.62 4.25
C LEU A 16 10.95 -1.33 4.71
N ASP A 17 11.15 -0.15 5.28
CA ASP A 17 12.34 0.20 6.06
C ASP A 17 12.12 -0.32 7.48
N ASN A 18 12.81 -1.40 7.84
CA ASN A 18 12.71 -2.02 9.16
C ASN A 18 13.45 -1.23 10.25
N GLU A 19 14.37 -0.34 9.91
CA GLU A 19 15.07 0.48 10.91
C GLU A 19 14.18 1.64 11.35
N LYS A 20 13.45 2.24 10.40
CA LYS A 20 12.56 3.37 10.65
C LYS A 20 11.08 3.01 10.81
N GLY A 21 10.72 1.75 10.56
CA GLY A 21 9.33 1.30 10.53
C GLY A 21 8.52 2.00 9.43
N THR A 22 9.12 2.29 8.27
CA THR A 22 8.48 3.11 7.24
C THR A 22 8.13 2.29 5.99
N LEU A 23 6.87 2.32 5.56
CA LEU A 23 6.39 1.75 4.30
C LEU A 23 6.45 2.79 3.19
N CYS A 24 7.10 2.45 2.08
CA CYS A 24 7.11 3.25 0.86
C CYS A 24 6.44 2.47 -0.28
N LEU A 25 5.46 3.10 -0.91
CA LEU A 25 4.75 2.58 -2.07
C LEU A 25 5.07 3.41 -3.30
N THR A 26 5.40 2.76 -4.41
CA THR A 26 5.58 3.37 -5.73
C THR A 26 4.94 2.52 -6.81
N GLY A 27 4.72 3.08 -8.01
CA GLY A 27 4.08 2.34 -9.11
C GLY A 27 2.57 2.13 -8.93
N LEU A 28 1.92 2.92 -8.07
CA LEU A 28 0.47 2.97 -7.96
C LEU A 28 -0.12 4.04 -8.87
N LEU A 29 -1.37 3.84 -9.28
CA LEU A 29 -2.13 4.86 -9.98
C LEU A 29 -2.48 6.02 -9.04
N ALA A 30 -2.33 7.25 -9.54
CA ALA A 30 -2.74 8.45 -8.82
C ALA A 30 -4.21 8.36 -8.41
N GLY A 31 -4.49 8.62 -7.13
CA GLY A 31 -5.83 8.52 -6.56
C GLY A 31 -6.20 7.15 -6.01
N THR A 32 -5.30 6.16 -6.05
CA THR A 32 -5.49 4.88 -5.34
C THR A 32 -5.61 5.15 -3.84
N MET A 33 -6.62 4.58 -3.21
CA MET A 33 -6.79 4.63 -1.76
C MET A 33 -5.99 3.50 -1.13
N VAL A 34 -5.15 3.83 -0.17
CA VAL A 34 -4.27 2.91 0.55
C VAL A 34 -4.71 2.86 2.00
N PHE A 35 -4.99 1.65 2.48
CA PHE A 35 -5.41 1.38 3.84
C PHE A 35 -4.42 0.41 4.48
N LEU A 36 -4.01 0.71 5.71
CA LEU A 36 -3.15 -0.16 6.50
C LEU A 36 -3.94 -0.65 7.70
N TYR A 37 -4.12 -1.96 7.81
CA TYR A 37 -4.73 -2.61 8.96
C TYR A 37 -3.67 -3.37 9.75
N ASP A 38 -3.84 -3.47 11.06
CA ASP A 38 -3.01 -4.36 11.86
C ASP A 38 -3.57 -5.79 11.92
N SER A 39 -2.93 -6.66 12.72
CA SER A 39 -3.33 -8.05 12.89
C SER A 39 -4.69 -8.25 13.58
N GLN A 40 -5.21 -7.23 14.27
CA GLN A 40 -6.54 -7.25 14.90
C GLN A 40 -7.62 -6.73 13.94
N GLY A 41 -7.24 -6.24 12.76
CA GLY A 41 -8.14 -5.61 11.80
C GLY A 41 -8.44 -4.14 12.10
N GLU A 42 -7.69 -3.49 13.01
CA GLU A 42 -7.83 -2.06 13.25
C GLU A 42 -7.16 -1.24 12.14
N LEU A 43 -7.84 -0.19 11.68
CA LEU A 43 -7.29 0.72 10.68
C LEU A 43 -6.21 1.60 11.32
N ARG A 44 -4.97 1.42 10.90
CA ARG A 44 -3.80 2.17 11.38
C ARG A 44 -3.42 3.33 10.47
N GLY A 45 -3.75 3.26 9.18
CA GLY A 45 -3.43 4.31 8.22
C GLY A 45 -4.41 4.34 7.07
N LYS A 46 -4.77 5.56 6.62
CA LYS A 46 -5.60 5.77 5.44
C LYS A 46 -5.05 6.95 4.65
N HIS A 47 -4.60 6.68 3.45
CA HIS A 47 -3.97 7.67 2.59
C HIS A 47 -4.48 7.56 1.16
N LYS A 48 -4.56 8.70 0.48
CA LYS A 48 -4.76 8.73 -0.96
C LYS A 48 -3.39 8.83 -1.62
N PHE A 49 -3.08 7.89 -2.50
CA PHE A 49 -1.82 7.88 -3.24
C PHE A 49 -1.76 9.09 -4.17
N ALA A 50 -0.68 9.86 -4.04
CA ALA A 50 -0.29 10.91 -4.95
C ALA A 50 1.09 10.55 -5.52
N LEU A 51 1.30 10.82 -6.81
CA LEU A 51 2.59 10.57 -7.44
C LEU A 51 3.69 11.46 -6.82
N PRO A 52 4.95 11.01 -6.77
CA PRO A 52 5.45 9.73 -7.30
C PRO A 52 5.42 8.56 -6.30
N SER A 53 5.24 8.83 -5.02
CA SER A 53 5.34 7.84 -3.95
C SER A 53 4.45 8.19 -2.76
N LEU A 54 4.07 7.17 -2.00
CA LEU A 54 3.39 7.33 -0.72
C LEU A 54 4.23 6.69 0.38
N THR A 55 4.47 7.45 1.44
CA THR A 55 5.18 7.00 2.62
C THR A 55 4.21 6.94 3.79
N MET A 56 4.27 5.85 4.56
CA MET A 56 3.46 5.65 5.77
C MET A 56 4.34 5.11 6.89
N GLU A 57 4.12 5.59 8.11
CA GLU A 57 4.84 5.11 9.29
C GLU A 57 4.07 3.96 9.95
N ILE A 58 4.80 2.93 10.37
CA ILE A 58 4.30 1.82 11.16
C ILE A 58 4.81 2.01 12.60
N PRO A 59 3.92 2.19 13.58
CA PRO A 59 4.32 2.58 14.93
C PRO A 59 4.99 1.45 15.73
N GLN A 60 4.72 0.19 15.41
CA GLN A 60 5.21 -0.94 16.20
C GLN A 60 5.46 -2.19 15.34
N PRO A 61 6.43 -3.05 15.71
CA PRO A 61 6.61 -4.35 15.08
C PRO A 61 5.31 -5.18 15.11
N GLY A 62 5.03 -5.86 14.00
CA GLY A 62 3.82 -6.64 13.86
C GLY A 62 3.52 -7.05 12.43
N THR A 63 2.41 -7.78 12.27
CA THR A 63 1.87 -8.10 10.96
C THR A 63 0.78 -7.09 10.60
N TYR A 64 0.86 -6.57 9.39
CA TYR A 64 -0.05 -5.58 8.84
C TYR A 64 -0.60 -6.06 7.50
N VAL A 65 -1.82 -5.63 7.18
CA VAL A 65 -2.47 -5.86 5.90
C VAL A 65 -2.62 -4.53 5.19
N LEU A 66 -1.98 -4.43 4.03
CA LEU A 66 -2.03 -3.28 3.15
C LEU A 66 -3.07 -3.53 2.05
N VAL A 67 -4.09 -2.69 1.99
CA VAL A 67 -5.14 -2.75 0.97
C VAL A 67 -5.03 -1.53 0.07
N MET A 68 -4.88 -1.76 -1.23
CA MET A 68 -4.74 -0.73 -2.25
C MET A 68 -5.93 -0.83 -3.21
N SER A 69 -6.84 0.15 -3.15
CA SER A 69 -8.08 0.15 -3.91
C SER A 69 -8.16 1.37 -4.82
N HIS A 70 -8.26 1.12 -6.13
CA HIS A 70 -8.45 2.16 -7.13
C HIS A 70 -9.78 1.91 -7.86
N PRO A 71 -10.61 2.94 -8.13
CA PRO A 71 -11.94 2.75 -8.74
C PRO A 71 -11.93 1.98 -10.06
N ASN A 72 -10.85 2.08 -10.82
CA ASN A 72 -10.72 1.47 -12.14
C ASN A 72 -9.98 0.11 -12.13
N CYS A 73 -9.58 -0.40 -10.96
CA CYS A 73 -8.79 -1.63 -10.83
C CYS A 73 -9.37 -2.56 -9.76
N GLN A 74 -9.03 -3.85 -9.83
CA GLN A 74 -9.29 -4.73 -8.70
C GLN A 74 -8.43 -4.30 -7.50
N PRO A 75 -8.97 -4.35 -6.26
CA PRO A 75 -8.20 -4.10 -5.06
C PRO A 75 -7.04 -5.08 -4.95
N GLU A 76 -5.87 -4.57 -4.57
CA GLU A 76 -4.70 -5.38 -4.27
C GLU A 76 -4.48 -5.42 -2.77
N VAL A 77 -4.25 -6.63 -2.24
CA VAL A 77 -4.02 -6.85 -0.81
C VAL A 77 -2.65 -7.48 -0.63
N ARG A 78 -1.82 -6.89 0.24
CA ARG A 78 -0.50 -7.41 0.57
C ARG A 78 -0.34 -7.53 2.08
N ARG A 79 0.26 -8.63 2.52
CA ARG A 79 0.68 -8.81 3.91
C ARG A 79 2.08 -8.25 4.08
N ILE A 80 2.27 -7.43 5.11
CA ILE A 80 3.55 -6.86 5.50
C ILE A 80 3.89 -7.36 6.90
N THR A 81 5.13 -7.79 7.11
CA THR A 81 5.63 -8.16 8.44
C THR A 81 6.76 -7.21 8.79
N TYR A 82 6.53 -6.39 9.81
CA TYR A 82 7.53 -5.51 10.39
C TYR A 82 8.11 -6.16 11.64
N LEU A 83 9.41 -6.44 11.63
CA LEU A 83 10.04 -7.20 12.72
C LEU A 83 10.59 -6.31 13.83
N GLY A 84 10.89 -5.03 13.54
CA GLY A 84 11.73 -4.19 14.41
C GLY A 84 13.15 -4.76 14.49
N ILE A 85 14.16 -3.95 14.19
CA ILE A 85 15.57 -4.35 14.33
C ILE A 85 16.10 -3.81 15.65
#